data_AF-A0A1B8RP41-F1
#
_entry.id   AF-A0A1B8RP41-F1
#
_cell.length_a   1.000
_cell.length_b   1.000
_cell.length_c   1.000
_cell.angle_alpha   90.00
_cell.angle_beta   90.00
_cell.angle_gamma   90.00
#
_symmetry.space_group_name_H-M   'P 1'
#
loop_
_entity.id
_entity.type
_entity.pdbx_description
1 polymer ?
#
loop_
_entity_poly.entity_id
_entity_poly.type
_entity_poly.pdbx_seq_one_letter_code
_entity_poly.pdbx_strand_id
1 'polypeptide(L)'
;MDDKKAQEQFKRGIKYNRIGFFIILLAIVPMALLEGLVKYILATIILSIGFYLERQYKCSYCGYVFDPKLKSNELIYCPKCSKKLQ
;
A
#
# COMPACT_ATOMS: atom_id res chain seq x y z
N MET A 1 6.42 -12.68 18.04
CA MET A 1 6.87 -11.65 17.08
C MET A 1 7.31 -10.45 17.90
N ASP A 2 8.55 -10.01 17.77
CA ASP A 2 9.07 -8.89 18.58
C ASP A 2 8.30 -7.60 18.25
N ASP A 3 7.76 -6.93 19.27
CA ASP A 3 6.92 -5.73 19.08
C ASP A 3 7.65 -4.65 18.26
N LYS A 4 8.97 -4.52 18.45
CA LYS A 4 9.83 -3.62 17.65
C LYS A 4 9.83 -3.95 16.16
N LYS A 5 9.92 -5.24 15.79
CA LYS A 5 9.91 -5.68 14.39
C LYS A 5 8.53 -5.45 13.75
N ALA A 6 7.46 -5.66 14.51
CA ALA A 6 6.10 -5.42 14.04
C ALA A 6 5.83 -3.93 13.78
N GLN A 7 6.31 -3.04 14.65
CA GLN A 7 6.21 -1.60 14.45
C GLN A 7 7.03 -1.10 13.24
N GLU A 8 8.22 -1.64 13.01
CA GLU A 8 9.02 -1.31 11.82
C GLU A 8 8.33 -1.75 10.51
N GLN A 9 7.73 -2.94 10.51
CA GLN A 9 6.96 -3.42 9.36
C GLN A 9 5.73 -2.54 9.11
N PHE A 10 5.04 -2.09 10.16
CA PHE A 10 3.92 -1.15 10.02
C PHE A 10 4.37 0.20 9.42
N LYS A 11 5.50 0.76 9.88
CA LYS A 11 6.11 1.96 9.29
C LYS A 11 6.44 1.78 7.81
N ARG A 12 6.98 0.62 7.42
CA ARG A 12 7.23 0.30 6.01
C ARG A 12 5.91 0.19 5.23
N GLY A 13 4.88 -0.46 5.78
CA GLY A 13 3.55 -0.55 5.19
C GLY A 13 2.93 0.82 4.90
N ILE A 14 3.06 1.79 5.81
CA ILE A 14 2.62 3.19 5.59
C ILE A 14 3.34 3.81 4.40
N LYS A 15 4.66 3.61 4.32
CA LYS A 15 5.47 4.14 3.20
C LYS A 15 5.05 3.50 1.87
N TYR A 16 4.82 2.19 1.85
CA TYR A 16 4.35 1.47 0.66
C TYR A 16 2.95 1.85 0.23
N ASN A 17 2.03 2.15 1.16
CA ASN A 17 0.71 2.68 0.82
C ASN A 17 0.82 3.98 0.01
N ARG A 18 1.62 4.93 0.51
CA ARG A 18 1.84 6.21 -0.18
C ARG A 18 2.51 6.01 -1.54
N ILE A 19 3.52 5.13 -1.62
CA ILE A 19 4.20 4.81 -2.88
C ILE A 19 3.25 4.13 -3.88
N GLY A 20 2.42 3.18 -3.41
CA GLY A 20 1.44 2.47 -4.23
C GLY A 20 0.44 3.44 -4.88
N PHE A 21 -0.08 4.40 -4.11
CA PHE A 21 -0.94 5.46 -4.64
C PHE A 21 -0.26 6.28 -5.76
N PHE A 22 1.00 6.68 -5.57
CA PHE A 22 1.74 7.40 -6.62
C PHE A 22 2.00 6.54 -7.87
N ILE A 23 2.26 5.24 -7.69
CA ILE A 23 2.44 4.30 -8.80
C ILE A 23 1.13 4.14 -9.59
N ILE A 24 -0.02 4.07 -8.91
CA ILE A 24 -1.33 4.02 -9.56
C ILE A 24 -1.55 5.29 -10.41
N LEU A 25 -1.19 6.47 -9.90
CA LEU A 25 -1.26 7.71 -10.68
C LEU A 25 -0.32 7.71 -11.89
N LEU A 26 0.88 7.14 -11.74
CA LEU A 26 1.84 6.98 -12.86
C LEU A 26 1.32 6.06 -13.97
N ALA A 27 0.35 5.18 -13.71
CA ALA A 27 -0.27 4.34 -14.74
C ALA A 27 -1.03 5.14 -15.81
N ILE A 28 -1.34 6.42 -15.56
CA ILE A 28 -1.96 7.34 -16.52
C ILE A 28 -0.97 7.73 -17.64
N VAL A 29 0.34 7.80 -17.32
CA VAL A 29 1.40 8.22 -18.25
C VAL A 29 1.46 7.35 -19.51
N PRO A 30 1.55 6.00 -19.43
CA PRO A 30 1.56 5.16 -20.63
C PRO A 30 0.23 5.27 -21.41
N MET A 31 -0.91 5.51 -20.77
CA MET A 31 -2.16 5.73 -21.49
C MET A 31 -2.18 7.04 -22.30
N ALA A 32 -1.48 8.07 -21.82
CA ALA A 32 -1.42 9.39 -22.46
C ALA A 32 -0.34 9.48 -23.56
N LEU A 33 0.77 8.75 -23.44
CA LEU A 33 1.94 8.88 -24.33
C LEU A 33 2.09 7.75 -25.35
N LEU A 34 1.50 6.57 -25.11
CA LEU A 34 1.66 5.40 -25.98
C LEU A 34 0.38 5.11 -26.76
N GLU A 35 0.53 4.56 -27.96
CA GLU A 35 -0.55 4.10 -28.83
C GLU A 35 -0.55 2.56 -28.97
N GLY A 36 -1.70 2.01 -29.34
CA GLY A 36 -1.87 0.55 -29.53
C GLY A 36 -2.00 -0.26 -28.23
N LEU A 37 -1.86 -1.59 -28.34
CA LEU A 37 -2.07 -2.55 -27.24
C LEU A 37 -1.04 -2.41 -26.10
N VAL A 38 0.17 -1.93 -26.42
CA VAL A 38 1.29 -1.81 -25.48
C VAL A 38 0.93 -0.90 -24.29
N LYS A 39 0.14 0.17 -24.52
CA LYS A 39 -0.28 1.09 -23.46
C LYS A 39 -1.13 0.41 -22.39
N TYR A 40 -2.03 -0.49 -22.80
CA TYR A 40 -2.92 -1.20 -21.87
C TYR A 40 -2.15 -2.24 -21.06
N ILE A 41 -1.20 -2.94 -21.69
CA ILE A 41 -0.33 -3.92 -21.02
C ILE A 41 0.53 -3.23 -19.96
N LEU A 42 1.19 -2.11 -20.31
CA LEU A 42 1.99 -1.35 -19.34
C LEU A 42 1.14 -0.76 -18.22
N ALA A 43 -0.01 -0.16 -18.53
CA ALA A 43 -0.90 0.40 -17.52
C ALA A 43 -1.40 -0.67 -16.55
N THR A 44 -1.78 -1.86 -17.04
CA THR A 44 -2.25 -2.97 -16.17
C THR A 44 -1.14 -3.51 -15.27
N ILE A 45 0.10 -3.62 -15.76
CA ILE A 45 1.25 -4.03 -14.94
C ILE A 45 1.50 -2.99 -13.83
N ILE A 46 1.54 -1.70 -14.16
CA ILE A 46 1.80 -0.63 -13.20
C ILE A 46 0.68 -0.59 -12.14
N LEU A 47 -0.59 -0.68 -12.55
CA LEU A 47 -1.73 -0.75 -11.63
C LEU A 47 -1.62 -1.96 -10.70
N SER A 48 -1.27 -3.13 -11.23
CA SER A 48 -1.12 -4.35 -10.43
C SER A 48 -0.05 -4.21 -9.34
N ILE A 49 1.09 -3.59 -9.68
CA ILE A 49 2.17 -3.30 -8.73
C ILE A 49 1.71 -2.28 -7.68
N GLY A 50 1.02 -1.23 -8.11
CA GLY A 50 0.46 -0.21 -7.21
C GLY A 50 -0.50 -0.80 -6.18
N PHE A 51 -1.47 -1.59 -6.63
CA PHE A 51 -2.41 -2.30 -5.75
C PHE A 51 -1.73 -3.31 -4.82
N TYR A 52 -0.71 -4.01 -5.30
CA TYR A 52 0.07 -4.93 -4.47
C TYR A 52 0.78 -4.20 -3.32
N LEU A 53 1.33 -3.02 -3.59
CA LEU A 53 2.00 -2.19 -2.58
C LEU A 53 1.01 -1.57 -1.59
N GLU A 54 -0.17 -1.11 -2.03
CA GLU A 54 -1.23 -0.67 -1.12
C GLU A 54 -1.67 -1.79 -0.18
N ARG A 55 -1.77 -3.03 -0.67
CA ARG A 55 -2.08 -4.22 0.15
C ARG A 55 -1.02 -4.58 1.20
N GLN A 56 0.19 -4.02 1.12
CA GLN A 56 1.19 -4.17 2.17
C GLN A 56 0.84 -3.32 3.42
N TYR A 57 -0.14 -2.42 3.32
CA TYR A 57 -0.67 -1.66 4.45
C TYR A 57 -1.56 -2.54 5.33
N LYS A 58 -0.93 -3.45 6.09
CA LYS A 58 -1.61 -4.43 6.92
C LYS A 58 -1.00 -4.53 8.31
N CYS A 59 -1.77 -5.06 9.25
CA CYS A 59 -1.34 -5.32 10.60
C CYS A 59 -0.37 -6.51 10.59
N SER A 60 0.83 -6.29 11.13
CA SER A 60 1.84 -7.34 11.28
C SER A 60 1.45 -8.47 12.24
N TYR A 61 0.48 -8.24 13.14
CA TYR A 61 0.05 -9.25 14.12
C TYR A 61 -1.09 -10.13 13.61
N CYS A 62 -2.15 -9.52 13.08
CA CYS A 62 -3.37 -10.24 12.69
C CYS A 62 -3.59 -10.28 11.16
N GLY A 63 -2.69 -9.68 10.38
CA GLY A 63 -2.78 -9.62 8.92
C GLY A 63 -3.89 -8.73 8.39
N TYR A 64 -4.60 -7.99 9.24
CA TYR A 64 -5.70 -7.10 8.84
C TYR A 64 -5.18 -6.01 7.91
N VAL A 65 -5.70 -5.95 6.68
CA VAL A 65 -5.38 -4.88 5.73
C VAL A 65 -6.14 -3.63 6.13
N PHE A 66 -5.43 -2.55 6.37
CA PHE A 66 -6.02 -1.27 6.73
C PHE A 66 -6.53 -0.55 5.49
N ASP A 67 -7.58 0.23 5.63
CA ASP A 67 -8.03 1.07 4.52
C ASP A 67 -6.96 2.11 4.22
N PRO A 68 -6.52 2.23 2.94
CA PRO A 68 -5.46 3.14 2.55
C PRO A 68 -5.81 4.63 2.75
N LYS A 69 -7.10 4.93 2.98
CA LYS A 69 -7.62 6.28 3.29
C LYS A 69 -7.40 6.70 4.75
N LEU A 70 -7.20 5.77 5.68
CA LEU A 70 -6.96 6.15 7.07
C LEU A 70 -5.57 6.76 7.24
N LYS A 71 -5.50 7.85 8.00
CA LYS A 71 -4.21 8.48 8.33
C LYS A 71 -3.45 7.59 9.30
N SER A 72 -2.23 7.24 8.93
CA SER A 72 -1.34 6.44 9.78
C SER A 72 -1.16 6.97 11.20
N ASN A 73 -1.23 8.30 11.39
CA ASN A 73 -1.06 8.96 12.68
C ASN A 73 -2.26 8.73 13.63
N GLU A 74 -3.41 8.31 13.10
CA GLU A 74 -4.60 7.99 13.89
C GLU A 74 -4.62 6.51 14.28
N LEU A 75 -3.83 5.66 13.62
CA LEU A 75 -3.71 4.23 13.93
C LEU A 75 -2.60 3.94 14.94
N ILE A 76 -2.87 4.24 16.21
CA ILE A 76 -2.02 3.83 17.33
C ILE A 76 -2.22 2.33 17.65
N TYR A 77 -3.44 1.84 17.48
CA TYR A 77 -3.84 0.45 17.73
C TYR A 77 -4.52 -0.17 16.51
N CYS A 78 -4.37 -1.48 16.34
CA CYS A 78 -5.12 -2.21 15.32
C CYS A 78 -6.59 -2.35 15.74
N PRO A 79 -7.58 -2.01 14.88
CA PRO A 79 -9.00 -2.10 15.23
C PRO A 79 -9.48 -3.54 15.41
N LYS A 80 -8.78 -4.53 14.84
CA LYS A 80 -9.17 -5.94 14.90
C LYS A 80 -8.56 -6.71 16.09
N CYS A 81 -7.30 -6.44 16.41
CA CYS A 81 -6.59 -7.18 17.47
C CYS A 81 -6.14 -6.32 18.64
N SER A 82 -6.44 -5.01 18.63
CA SER A 82 -6.12 -4.04 19.68
C SER A 82 -4.63 -3.97 20.04
N LYS A 83 -3.75 -4.56 19.22
CA LYS A 83 -2.29 -4.49 19.40
C LYS A 83 -1.78 -3.12 19.00
N LYS A 84 -0.81 -2.63 19.76
CA LYS A 84 -0.13 -1.35 19.51
C LYS A 84 0.72 -1.45 18.24
N LEU A 85 0.47 -0.54 17.30
CA LEU A 85 1.12 -0.47 15.99
C LEU A 85 2.25 0.57 15.97
N GLN A 86 2.19 1.56 16.87
CA GLN A 86 3.10 2.70 16.95
C GLN A 86 3.48 2.99 18.39
#